data_AF-A0A2G1ZBD3-F1
#
_entry.id   AF-A0A2G1ZBD3-F1
#
_cell.length_a   1.000
_cell.length_b   1.000
_cell.length_c   1.000
_cell.angle_alpha   90.00
_cell.angle_beta   90.00
_cell.angle_gamma   90.00
#
_symmetry.space_group_name_H-M   'P 1'
#
loop_
_entity.id
_entity.type
_entity.pdbx_description
1 polymer ?
#
loop_
_entity_poly.entity_id
_entity_poly.type
_entity_poly.pdbx_seq_one_letter_code
_entity_poly.pdbx_strand_id
1 'polypeptide(L)' 'MYYAIISEDVEGSLPLRAESRPAHIERLKQLKDEGRLLVAGPHPALDTPEPGDAGFTGSLVVAEFDSLEGISVNAGADAL' A
#
# COMPACT_ATOMS: atom_id res chain seq x y z
N MET A 1 -12.08 0.20 -13.95
CA MET A 1 -12.90 0.64 -12.80
C MET A 1 -11.99 0.95 -11.62
N TYR A 2 -12.30 1.93 -10.79
CA TYR A 2 -11.54 2.17 -9.55
C TYR A 2 -11.88 1.15 -8.48
N TYR A 3 -10.85 0.69 -7.78
CA TYR A 3 -10.97 -0.21 -6.62
C TYR A 3 -10.22 0.39 -5.44
N ALA A 4 -10.80 0.23 -4.24
CA ALA A 4 -10.14 0.55 -2.98
C ALA A 4 -9.53 -0.73 -2.40
N ILE A 5 -8.22 -0.73 -2.24
CA ILE A 5 -7.43 -1.80 -1.65
C ILE A 5 -6.99 -1.31 -0.29
N ILE A 6 -7.51 -1.94 0.76
CA ILE A 6 -7.24 -1.61 2.15
C ILE A 6 -6.50 -2.80 2.75
N SER A 7 -5.30 -2.56 3.24
CA SER A 7 -4.46 -3.57 3.89
C SER A 7 -4.27 -3.24 5.36
N GLU A 8 -4.17 -4.28 6.18
CA GLU A 8 -3.87 -4.19 7.61
C GLU A 8 -2.51 -4.84 7.87
N ASP A 9 -1.66 -4.14 8.60
CA ASP A 9 -0.35 -4.64 9.01
C ASP A 9 -0.53 -5.65 10.17
N VAL A 10 0.21 -6.75 10.13
CA VAL A 10 0.25 -7.73 11.23
C VAL A 10 1.12 -7.18 12.37
N GLU A 11 0.79 -7.51 13.62
CA GLU A 11 1.59 -7.09 14.78
C GLU A 11 3.08 -7.45 14.61
N GLY A 12 3.96 -6.46 14.81
CA GLY A 12 5.40 -6.61 14.66
C GLY A 12 5.91 -6.66 13.21
N SER A 13 5.08 -6.34 12.20
CA SER A 13 5.47 -6.37 10.78
C SER A 13 6.32 -5.18 10.32
N LEU A 14 6.58 -4.17 11.17
CA LEU A 14 7.32 -2.96 10.78
C LEU A 14 8.66 -3.23 10.04
N PRO A 15 9.47 -4.24 10.43
CA PRO A 15 10.66 -4.61 9.66
C PRO A 15 10.32 -5.19 8.27
N LEU A 16 9.30 -6.04 8.17
CA LEU A 16 8.83 -6.60 6.90
C LEU A 16 8.33 -5.51 5.96
N ARG A 17 7.62 -4.51 6.52
CA ARG A 17 7.18 -3.32 5.80
C ARG A 17 8.36 -2.57 5.21
N ALA A 18 9.44 -2.39 5.97
CA ALA A 18 10.64 -1.71 5.50
C ALA A 18 11.30 -2.46 4.33
N GLU A 19 11.31 -3.80 4.38
CA GLU A 19 11.83 -4.66 3.30
C GLU A 19 10.98 -4.59 2.03
N SER A 20 9.65 -4.61 2.15
CA SER A 20 8.71 -4.57 1.02
C SER A 20 8.53 -3.19 0.39
N ARG A 21 8.84 -2.11 1.14
CA ARG A 21 8.58 -0.73 0.73
C ARG A 21 9.16 -0.33 -0.64
N PRO A 22 10.41 -0.68 -1.01
CA PRO A 22 10.94 -0.27 -2.32
C PRO A 22 10.12 -0.82 -3.49
N ALA A 23 9.76 -2.11 -3.46
CA ALA A 23 8.97 -2.75 -4.50
C ALA A 23 7.54 -2.20 -4.56
N HIS A 24 6.92 -1.99 -3.39
CA HIS A 24 5.61 -1.36 -3.30
C HIS A 24 5.58 0.04 -3.93
N ILE A 25 6.59 0.88 -3.64
CA ILE A 25 6.69 2.23 -4.20
C ILE A 25 6.91 2.20 -5.72
N GLU A 26 7.69 1.26 -6.25
CA GLU A 26 7.90 1.10 -7.69
C GLU A 26 6.58 0.82 -8.44
N ARG A 27 5.75 -0.05 -7.89
CA ARG A 27 4.42 -0.35 -8.45
C ARG A 27 3.47 0.85 -8.40
N LEU A 28 3.46 1.59 -7.30
CA LEU A 28 2.66 2.83 -7.22
C LEU A 28 3.12 3.87 -8.25
N LYS A 29 4.43 3.97 -8.51
CA LYS A 29 4.95 4.82 -9.59
C LYS A 29 4.48 4.34 -10.95
N GLN A 30 4.51 3.03 -11.23
CA GLN A 30 3.97 2.49 -12.46
C GLN A 30 2.49 2.83 -12.65
N LEU A 31 1.65 2.60 -11.64
CA LEU A 31 0.22 2.94 -11.69
C LEU A 31 0.01 4.46 -11.90
N LYS A 32 0.86 5.29 -11.30
CA LYS A 32 0.84 6.74 -11.50
C LYS A 32 1.22 7.12 -12.93
N ASP A 33 2.28 6.53 -13.48
CA ASP A 33 2.78 6.80 -14.82
C ASP A 33 1.78 6.34 -15.90
N GLU A 34 1.04 5.26 -15.62
CA GLU A 34 -0.09 4.79 -16.45
C GLU A 34 -1.35 5.65 -16.31
N GLY A 35 -1.37 6.65 -15.41
CA GLY A 35 -2.55 7.49 -15.15
C GLY A 35 -3.66 6.79 -14.39
N ARG A 36 -3.37 5.64 -13.76
CA ARG A 36 -4.35 4.75 -13.12
C ARG A 36 -4.41 4.89 -11.60
N LEU A 37 -3.43 5.55 -10.97
CA LEU A 37 -3.42 5.78 -9.52
C LEU A 37 -4.21 7.05 -9.15
N LEU A 38 -5.25 6.91 -8.30
CA LEU A 38 -5.98 8.04 -7.73
C LEU A 38 -5.30 8.55 -6.45
N VAL A 39 -5.08 7.67 -5.48
CA VAL A 39 -4.43 7.99 -4.21
C VAL A 39 -3.81 6.72 -3.60
N ALA A 40 -2.69 6.87 -2.91
CA ALA A 40 -2.13 5.82 -2.07
C ALA A 40 -1.42 6.42 -0.86
N GLY A 41 -1.43 5.71 0.26
CA GLY A 41 -0.74 6.12 1.48
C GLY A 41 -0.82 5.10 2.60
N PRO A 42 0.10 5.17 3.57
CA PRO A 42 0.08 4.32 4.76
C PRO A 42 -0.98 4.80 5.77
N HIS A 43 -1.33 3.94 6.73
CA HIS A 43 -2.09 4.31 7.93
C HIS A 43 -1.13 4.44 9.13
N PRO A 44 -0.70 5.65 9.53
CA PRO A 44 0.15 5.81 10.70
C PRO A 44 -0.55 5.35 11.98
N ALA A 45 0.18 4.67 12.88
CA ALA A 45 -0.36 4.26 14.17
C ALA A 45 -0.54 5.44 15.15
N LEU A 46 0.01 6.61 14.82
CA LEU A 46 -0.07 7.85 15.58
C LEU A 46 -0.51 9.00 14.67
N ASP A 47 -1.04 10.08 15.24
CA ASP A 47 -1.43 11.29 14.49
C ASP A 47 -0.20 12.11 14.05
N THR A 48 0.62 11.52 13.18
CA THR A 48 1.84 12.09 12.61
C THR A 48 2.24 11.30 11.35
N PRO A 49 2.81 11.95 10.32
CA PRO A 49 3.35 11.24 9.15
C PRO A 49 4.55 10.35 9.47
N GLU A 50 5.23 10.59 10.61
CA GLU A 50 6.44 9.88 11.04
C GLU A 50 6.20 9.24 12.43
N PRO A 51 5.53 8.08 12.50
CA PRO A 51 5.13 7.45 13.77
C PRO A 51 6.27 6.76 14.53
N GLY A 52 7.48 6.73 13.98
CA GLY A 52 8.64 6.06 14.60
C GLY A 52 8.37 4.58 14.87
N ASP A 53 8.73 4.12 16.06
CA ASP A 53 8.58 2.71 16.46
C ASP A 53 7.13 2.25 16.60
N ALA A 54 6.16 3.18 16.73
CA ALA A 54 4.74 2.84 16.70
C ALA A 54 4.31 2.32 15.33
N GLY A 55 5.05 2.67 14.27
CA GLY A 55 4.87 2.12 12.93
C GLY A 55 3.53 2.47 12.30
N PHE A 56 3.05 1.55 11.47
CA PHE A 56 1.85 1.72 10.65
C PHE A 56 0.90 0.54 10.90
N THR A 57 -0.40 0.78 10.73
CA THR A 57 -1.44 -0.23 10.92
C THR A 57 -1.98 -0.79 9.62
N GLY A 58 -1.49 -0.29 8.48
CA GLY A 58 -2.03 -0.65 7.18
C GLY A 58 -1.63 0.31 6.07
N SER A 59 -2.32 0.16 4.94
CA SER A 59 -2.22 1.07 3.78
C SER A 59 -3.55 1.15 3.03
N LEU A 60 -3.72 2.24 2.28
CA LEU A 60 -4.78 2.44 1.30
C LEU A 60 -4.17 2.64 -0.09
N VAL A 61 -4.71 1.96 -1.09
CA VAL A 61 -4.48 2.24 -2.51
C VAL A 61 -5.83 2.35 -3.22
N VAL A 62 -6.04 3.42 -3.98
CA VAL A 62 -7.18 3.56 -4.89
C VAL A 62 -6.64 3.72 -6.31
N ALA A 63 -6.90 2.73 -7.15
CA ALA A 63 -6.38 2.68 -8.52
C ALA A 63 -7.35 1.98 -9.49
N GLU A 64 -7.15 2.21 -10.78
CA GLU A 64 -7.94 1.59 -11.84
C GLU A 64 -7.43 0.20 -12.23
N PHE A 65 -8.34 -0.77 -12.32
CA PHE A 65 -8.09 -2.10 -12.87
C PHE A 65 -9.19 -2.51 -13.86
N ASP A 66 -8.86 -3.44 -14.75
CA ASP A 66 -9.80 -3.99 -15.74
C ASP A 66 -10.88 -4.84 -15.06
N SER A 67 -10.51 -5.60 -14.03
CA SER A 67 -11.41 -6.44 -13.23
C SER A 67 -10.84 -6.69 -11.83
N LEU A 68 -11.64 -7.29 -10.94
CA LEU A 68 -11.20 -7.69 -9.60
C LEU A 68 -10.06 -8.73 -9.66
N GLU A 69 -10.12 -9.65 -10.62
CA GLU A 69 -9.10 -10.69 -10.84
C GLU A 69 -7.74 -10.11 -11.24
N GLY A 70 -7.72 -8.89 -11.79
CA GLY A 70 -6.50 -8.15 -12.10
C GLY A 70 -5.80 -7.53 -10.88
N ILE A 71 -6.43 -7.56 -9.70
CA ILE A 71 -5.87 -7.02 -8.46
C ILE A 71 -5.04 -8.12 -7.78
N SER A 72 -3.73 -7.89 -7.67
CA SER A 72 -2.84 -8.83 -6.99
C SER A 72 -2.79 -8.52 -5.49
N VAL A 73 -3.78 -9.02 -4.73
CA VAL A 73 -3.89 -8.83 -3.26
C VAL A 73 -2.88 -9.64 -2.42
N ASN A 74 -1.97 -10.38 -3.03
CA ASN A 74 -0.96 -11.12 -2.26
C ASN A 74 -0.01 -10.16 -1.52
N ALA A 75 0.44 -10.56 -0.33
CA ALA A 75 1.24 -9.81 0.65
C ALA A 75 2.62 -9.29 0.18
N GLY A 76 2.91 -9.33 -1.12
CA GLY A 76 4.09 -8.71 -1.72
C GLY A 76 3.81 -7.88 -2.97
N ALA A 77 2.55 -7.81 -3.43
CA ALA A 77 2.20 -7.09 -4.64
C ALA A 77 1.46 -5.77 -4.36
N ASP A 78 0.55 -5.71 -3.39
CA ASP A 78 -0.17 -4.46 -3.06
C ASP A 78 -0.19 -4.13 -1.55
N ALA A 79 0.07 -5.12 -0.67
CA ALA A 79 0.20 -4.88 0.77
C ALA A 79 1.65 -4.53 1.14
N LEU A 80 1.78 -3.55 2.03
CA LEU A 80 3.02 -3.22 2.73
C LEU A 80 3.10 -3.99 4.05
#